data_AF-A0A6V7KEP4-F1
#
_entry.id   AF-A0A6V7KEP4-F1
#
_cell.length_a   1.000
_cell.length_b   1.000
_cell.length_c   1.000
_cell.angle_alpha   90.00
_cell.angle_beta   90.00
_cell.angle_gamma   90.00
#
_symmetry.space_group_name_H-M   'P 1'
#
loop_
_entity.id
_entity.type
_entity.pdbx_description
1 polymer ?
#
loop_
_entity_poly.entity_id
_entity_poly.type
_entity_poly.pdbx_seq_one_letter_code
_entity_poly.pdbx_strand_id
1 'polypeptide(L)'
;NALGLCHVLSKPCPKPQPDMWDLGPELRDKWEINRTEIQLIRKLGHGNFGEVYYGKWRNKIEVAVKTLRPGTMSTEAFLQEAAIMKQFRHRHLVALYAVCSKEEPIYIVQEYMCNGSLLDFLRTGDGKYMQFEDLIYIAAQVASGMEHLESKQLIHRDLAARNVLIGEKNKAKICDFGLARVIEDDEYCPKQGSRFPVKWTAPEAIVYGRFSIKSDVWSYGILLMELFTYGQVPYP
;
A
#
# COMPACT_ATOMS: atom_id res chain seq x y z
N ASN A 1 34.73 -19.53 28.21
CA ASN A 1 33.74 -20.36 28.93
C ASN A 1 32.37 -19.76 28.66
N ALA A 2 31.43 -20.53 28.10
CA ALA A 2 30.11 -20.04 27.70
C ALA A 2 29.08 -19.99 28.85
N LEU A 3 29.43 -20.48 30.05
CA LEU A 3 28.61 -20.41 31.26
C LEU A 3 27.15 -20.89 31.07
N GLY A 4 26.95 -21.97 30.30
CA GLY A 4 25.62 -22.54 30.02
C GLY A 4 24.88 -21.93 28.82
N LEU A 5 25.46 -20.94 28.13
CA LEU A 5 24.94 -20.44 26.86
C LEU A 5 25.29 -21.38 25.70
N CYS A 6 24.51 -21.30 24.62
CA CYS A 6 24.76 -22.08 23.39
C CYS A 6 26.13 -21.78 22.75
N HIS A 7 26.70 -20.59 23.01
CA HIS A 7 28.04 -20.22 22.58
C HIS A 7 28.61 -19.08 23.45
N VAL A 8 29.94 -18.92 23.47
CA VAL A 8 30.58 -17.72 24.03
C VAL A 8 30.21 -16.50 23.18
N LEU A 9 29.75 -15.42 23.81
CA LEU A 9 29.50 -14.15 23.12
C LEU A 9 30.81 -13.65 22.51
N SER A 10 30.87 -13.61 21.16
CA SER A 10 32.12 -13.35 20.43
C SER A 10 32.11 -11.98 19.76
N LYS A 11 31.10 -11.73 18.92
CA LYS A 11 30.94 -10.46 18.21
C LYS A 11 29.57 -9.86 18.51
N PRO A 12 29.51 -8.58 18.92
CA PRO A 12 28.25 -7.85 18.96
C PRO A 12 27.59 -7.88 17.59
N CYS A 13 26.26 -8.00 17.56
CA CYS A 13 25.51 -7.85 16.31
C CYS A 13 25.79 -6.45 15.72
N PRO A 14 26.19 -6.34 14.44
CA PRO A 14 26.36 -5.04 13.81
C PRO A 14 25.07 -4.24 13.95
N LYS A 15 25.16 -2.99 14.42
CA LYS A 15 24.00 -2.09 14.40
C LYS A 15 23.77 -1.68 12.95
N PRO A 16 22.69 -2.14 12.28
CA PRO A 16 22.39 -1.65 10.95
C PRO A 16 22.16 -0.14 11.03
N GLN A 17 22.53 0.59 9.98
CA GLN A 17 22.10 1.98 9.86
C GLN A 17 20.56 2.02 9.92
N PRO A 18 19.98 3.05 10.56
CA PRO A 18 18.53 3.20 10.56
C PRO A 18 18.06 3.30 9.12
N ASP A 19 17.28 2.31 8.70
CA ASP A 19 16.65 2.29 7.39
C ASP A 19 15.52 3.31 7.40
N MET A 20 15.69 4.41 6.66
CA MET A 20 14.63 5.39 6.53
C MET A 20 13.53 4.80 5.65
N TRP A 21 12.43 4.40 6.27
CA TRP A 21 11.27 3.87 5.56
C TRP A 21 10.43 4.96 4.85
N ASP A 22 10.82 6.22 5.01
CA ASP A 22 10.13 7.42 4.53
C ASP A 22 11.15 8.52 4.15
N LEU A 23 10.69 9.62 3.57
CA LEU A 23 11.50 10.80 3.30
C LEU A 23 12.09 11.40 4.58
N GLY A 24 13.32 11.92 4.45
CA GLY A 24 13.97 12.67 5.52
C GLY A 24 13.17 13.92 5.93
N PRO A 25 13.40 14.46 7.14
CA PRO A 25 12.61 15.55 7.72
C PRO A 25 12.47 16.78 6.81
N GLU A 26 13.51 17.13 6.04
CA GLU A 26 13.54 18.30 5.17
C GLU A 26 12.54 18.26 4.01
N LEU A 27 12.24 17.06 3.51
CA LEU A 27 11.30 16.86 2.41
C LEU A 27 9.89 16.52 2.92
N ARG A 28 9.79 16.05 4.17
CA ARG A 28 8.57 15.50 4.77
C ARG A 28 7.40 16.48 4.83
N ASP A 29 7.69 17.78 4.98
CA ASP A 29 6.66 18.82 5.15
C ASP A 29 6.35 19.60 3.87
N LYS A 30 7.10 19.35 2.79
CA LYS A 30 6.95 20.04 1.49
C LYS A 30 6.18 19.17 0.51
N TRP A 31 4.87 19.11 0.72
CA TRP A 31 3.97 18.25 -0.05
C TRP A 31 3.67 18.75 -1.46
N GLU A 32 3.53 20.06 -1.66
CA GLU A 32 3.28 20.62 -2.99
C GLU A 32 4.62 20.97 -3.66
N ILE A 33 4.91 20.37 -4.80
CA ILE A 33 6.18 20.56 -5.54
C ILE A 33 5.91 21.00 -6.98
N ASN A 34 6.93 21.52 -7.66
CA ASN A 34 6.80 21.82 -9.08
C ASN A 34 6.89 20.52 -9.90
N ARG A 35 5.96 20.34 -10.84
CA ARG A 35 5.94 19.19 -11.75
C ARG A 35 7.25 19.02 -12.53
N THR A 36 7.95 20.12 -12.83
CA THR A 36 9.26 20.09 -13.53
C THR A 36 10.35 19.38 -12.73
N GLU A 37 10.17 19.19 -11.42
CA GLU A 37 11.08 18.40 -10.58
C GLU A 37 10.89 16.89 -10.73
N ILE A 38 9.81 16.46 -11.40
CA ILE A 38 9.46 15.05 -11.62
C ILE A 38 9.74 14.67 -13.07
N GLN A 39 10.58 13.67 -13.24
CA GLN A 39 10.80 13.02 -14.54
C GLN A 39 9.99 11.71 -14.59
N LEU A 40 9.01 11.63 -15.48
CA LEU A 40 8.35 10.36 -15.81
C LEU A 40 9.25 9.55 -16.75
N ILE A 41 9.48 8.27 -16.43
CA ILE A 41 10.44 7.43 -17.15
C ILE A 41 9.76 6.28 -17.88
N ARG A 42 8.96 5.46 -17.18
CA ARG A 42 8.23 4.34 -17.80
C ARG A 42 6.88 4.14 -17.15
N LYS A 43 5.91 3.64 -17.91
CA LYS A 43 4.61 3.25 -17.36
C LYS A 43 4.76 1.98 -16.52
N LEU A 44 4.20 2.00 -15.31
CA LEU A 44 4.11 0.84 -14.42
C LEU A 44 2.79 0.09 -14.62
N GLY A 45 1.70 0.81 -14.84
CA GLY A 45 0.39 0.19 -15.00
C GLY A 45 -0.74 1.21 -15.15
N HIS A 46 -1.95 0.73 -14.92
CA HIS A 46 -3.14 1.54 -14.77
C HIS A 46 -3.79 1.18 -13.43
N GLY A 47 -4.17 2.19 -12.66
CA GLY A 47 -4.94 2.02 -11.44
C GLY A 47 -6.41 2.32 -11.67
N ASN A 48 -7.21 2.28 -10.60
CA ASN A 48 -8.64 2.62 -10.64
C ASN A 48 -8.92 4.04 -11.18
N PHE A 49 -7.97 4.97 -11.03
CA PHE A 49 -8.19 6.40 -11.30
C PHE A 49 -7.38 6.96 -12.48
N GLY A 50 -6.46 6.18 -13.06
CA GLY A 50 -5.61 6.64 -14.15
C GLY A 50 -4.36 5.79 -14.36
N GLU A 51 -3.28 6.42 -14.77
CA GLU A 51 -2.01 5.74 -15.07
C GLU A 51 -1.02 5.90 -13.92
N VAL A 52 -0.19 4.88 -13.74
CA VAL A 52 0.92 4.92 -12.79
C VAL A 52 2.21 4.81 -13.56
N TYR A 53 3.14 5.72 -13.29
CA TYR A 53 4.46 5.78 -13.92
C TYR A 53 5.55 5.62 -12.87
N TYR A 54 6.64 4.97 -13.24
CA TYR A 54 7.89 5.08 -12.55
C TYR A 54 8.58 6.36 -13.02
N GLY A 55 9.16 7.09 -12.08
CA GLY A 55 9.87 8.31 -12.33
C GLY A 55 10.96 8.61 -11.31
N LYS A 56 11.59 9.76 -11.46
CA LYS A 56 12.58 10.29 -10.52
C LYS A 56 12.21 11.70 -10.09
N TRP A 57 12.25 11.95 -8.78
CA TRP A 57 12.18 13.29 -8.21
C TRP A 57 13.60 13.85 -8.04
N ARG A 58 13.86 15.01 -8.66
CA ARG A 58 15.17 15.69 -8.69
C ARG A 58 16.32 14.78 -9.13
N ASN A 59 16.04 13.83 -10.03
CA ASN A 59 16.98 12.81 -10.53
C ASN A 59 17.61 11.90 -9.47
N LYS A 60 17.11 11.91 -8.23
CA LYS A 60 17.71 11.20 -7.09
C LYS A 60 16.79 10.17 -6.46
N ILE A 61 15.53 10.54 -6.24
CA ILE A 61 14.58 9.71 -5.50
C ILE A 61 13.68 9.00 -6.50
N GLU A 62 13.65 7.67 -6.46
CA GLU A 62 12.74 6.88 -7.27
C GLU A 62 11.32 6.99 -6.73
N VAL A 63 10.35 7.21 -7.63
CA VAL A 63 8.96 7.49 -7.26
C VAL A 63 7.98 6.79 -8.18
N ALA A 64 6.82 6.43 -7.63
CA ALA A 64 5.63 6.10 -8.39
C ALA A 64 4.78 7.36 -8.53
N VAL A 65 4.36 7.68 -9.76
CA VAL A 65 3.57 8.88 -10.07
C VAL A 65 2.24 8.45 -10.64
N LYS A 66 1.17 8.66 -9.86
CA LYS A 66 -0.21 8.45 -10.31
C LYS A 66 -0.67 9.72 -11.01
N THR A 67 -1.23 9.58 -12.21
CA THR A 67 -1.77 10.68 -13.01
C THR A 67 -3.28 10.51 -13.17
N LEU A 68 -4.02 11.60 -13.02
CA LEU A 68 -5.46 11.60 -13.32
C LEU A 68 -5.65 11.74 -14.83
N ARG A 69 -6.37 10.80 -15.45
CA ARG A 69 -6.76 10.93 -16.86
C ARG A 69 -7.95 11.87 -16.98
N PRO A 70 -7.99 12.75 -17.99
CA PRO A 70 -9.18 13.56 -18.26
C PRO A 70 -10.43 12.67 -18.42
N GLY A 71 -11.50 12.98 -17.69
CA GLY A 71 -12.78 12.31 -17.80
C GLY A 71 -12.95 10.98 -17.03
N THR A 72 -11.99 10.57 -16.19
CA THR A 72 -12.16 9.35 -15.35
C THR A 72 -12.85 9.62 -14.02
N MET A 73 -12.40 10.64 -13.28
CA MET A 73 -12.91 10.95 -11.93
C MET A 73 -12.79 12.46 -11.65
N SER A 74 -13.49 12.95 -10.63
CA SER A 74 -13.32 14.34 -10.19
C SER A 74 -11.92 14.52 -9.59
N THR A 75 -11.30 15.66 -9.90
CA THR A 75 -10.06 16.12 -9.27
C THR A 75 -10.13 16.07 -7.73
N GLU A 76 -11.31 16.34 -7.17
CA GLU A 76 -11.58 16.27 -5.74
C GLU A 76 -11.37 14.86 -5.17
N ALA A 77 -11.91 13.82 -5.81
CA ALA A 77 -11.72 12.44 -5.34
C ALA A 77 -10.25 12.01 -5.40
N PHE A 78 -9.53 12.47 -6.44
CA PHE A 78 -8.10 12.20 -6.58
C PHE A 78 -7.28 12.89 -5.48
N LEU A 79 -7.54 14.16 -5.20
CA LEU A 79 -6.86 14.89 -4.12
C LEU A 79 -7.27 14.38 -2.72
N GLN A 80 -8.48 13.83 -2.57
CA GLN A 80 -8.91 13.19 -1.32
C GLN A 80 -8.05 11.95 -1.00
N GLU A 81 -7.65 11.16 -2.01
CA GLU A 81 -6.71 10.05 -1.82
C GLU A 81 -5.38 10.56 -1.24
N ALA A 82 -4.82 11.62 -1.83
CA ALA A 82 -3.59 12.24 -1.31
C ALA A 82 -3.77 12.80 0.10
N ALA A 83 -4.93 13.41 0.39
CA ALA A 83 -5.23 13.94 1.72
C ALA A 83 -5.28 12.84 2.79
N ILE A 84 -5.87 11.69 2.48
CA ILE A 84 -5.83 10.50 3.34
C ILE A 84 -4.38 10.06 3.52
N MET A 85 -3.63 9.77 2.45
CA MET A 85 -2.25 9.27 2.57
C MET A 85 -1.33 10.21 3.37
N LYS A 86 -1.57 11.52 3.32
CA LYS A 86 -0.83 12.51 4.11
C LYS A 86 -1.02 12.31 5.63
N GLN A 87 -2.21 11.88 6.06
CA GLN A 87 -2.57 11.68 7.47
C GLN A 87 -2.12 10.31 8.01
N PHE A 88 -2.16 9.26 7.18
CA PHE A 88 -1.86 7.89 7.61
C PHE A 88 -0.46 7.48 7.15
N ARG A 89 0.54 7.66 8.03
CA ARG A 89 1.95 7.31 7.76
C ARG A 89 2.40 6.18 8.66
N HIS A 90 2.82 5.08 8.04
CA HIS A 90 3.31 3.90 8.72
C HIS A 90 4.25 3.12 7.81
N ARG A 91 5.20 2.38 8.39
CA ARG A 91 6.23 1.64 7.64
C ARG A 91 5.68 0.56 6.70
N HIS A 92 4.43 0.14 6.88
CA HIS A 92 3.72 -0.85 6.06
C HIS A 92 2.55 -0.24 5.27
N LEU A 93 2.53 1.08 5.10
CA LEU A 93 1.64 1.80 4.19
C LEU A 93 2.50 2.54 3.18
N VAL A 94 2.11 2.54 1.91
CA VAL A 94 2.83 3.28 0.87
C VAL A 94 2.81 4.76 1.21
N ALA A 95 4.00 5.35 1.31
CA ALA A 95 4.12 6.75 1.67
C ALA A 95 3.74 7.65 0.49
N LEU A 96 2.91 8.67 0.77
CA LEU A 96 2.87 9.85 -0.08
C LEU A 96 4.19 10.60 0.10
N TYR A 97 4.75 11.09 -0.99
CA TYR A 97 5.92 11.97 -0.98
C TYR A 97 5.53 13.40 -1.32
N ALA A 98 4.74 13.59 -2.37
CA ALA A 98 4.34 14.91 -2.82
C ALA A 98 3.09 14.87 -3.71
N VAL A 99 2.56 16.05 -4.02
CA VAL A 99 1.49 16.30 -4.98
C VAL A 99 1.96 17.44 -5.91
N CYS A 100 1.61 17.34 -7.19
CA CYS A 100 1.69 18.45 -8.14
C CYS A 100 0.26 18.78 -8.57
N SER A 101 -0.37 19.77 -7.94
CA SER A 101 -1.78 20.11 -8.15
C SER A 101 -2.01 21.45 -8.85
N LYS A 102 -0.96 22.29 -9.00
CA LYS A 102 -1.05 23.62 -9.62
C LYS A 102 -1.35 23.62 -11.12
N GLU A 103 -0.99 22.54 -11.83
CA GLU A 103 -1.15 22.41 -13.28
C GLU A 103 -1.63 21.01 -13.62
N GLU A 104 -2.41 20.89 -14.70
CA GLU A 104 -2.79 19.58 -15.24
C GLU A 104 -1.68 18.96 -16.13
N PRO A 105 -1.59 17.61 -16.18
CA PRO A 105 -2.28 16.66 -15.30
C PRO A 105 -1.73 16.69 -13.86
N ILE A 106 -2.63 16.52 -12.88
CA ILE A 106 -2.30 16.45 -11.45
C ILE A 106 -1.53 15.16 -11.17
N TYR A 107 -0.46 15.27 -10.38
CA TYR A 107 0.36 14.13 -9.94
C TYR A 107 0.21 13.87 -8.44
N ILE A 108 0.03 12.61 -8.09
CA ILE A 108 0.28 12.09 -6.73
C ILE A 108 1.59 11.31 -6.81
N VAL A 109 2.59 11.79 -6.09
CA VAL A 109 3.95 11.23 -6.06
C VAL A 109 4.09 10.39 -4.79
N GLN A 110 4.35 9.11 -4.97
CA GLN A 110 4.40 8.10 -3.93
C GLN A 110 5.75 7.40 -3.94
N GLU A 111 6.03 6.69 -2.85
CA GLU A 111 7.12 5.73 -2.77
C GLU A 111 7.05 4.71 -3.92
N TYR A 112 8.19 4.44 -4.55
CA TYR A 112 8.31 3.37 -5.53
C TYR A 112 8.64 2.03 -4.87
N MET A 113 7.86 1.00 -5.21
CA MET A 113 8.04 -0.37 -4.73
C MET A 113 8.54 -1.25 -5.87
N CYS A 114 9.79 -1.67 -5.81
CA CYS A 114 10.54 -2.20 -6.96
C CYS A 114 9.98 -3.52 -7.52
N ASN A 115 9.34 -4.34 -6.69
CA ASN A 115 8.83 -5.67 -7.08
C ASN A 115 7.34 -5.64 -7.44
N GLY A 116 6.71 -4.47 -7.50
CA GLY A 116 5.32 -4.32 -7.94
C GLY A 116 4.31 -4.91 -6.95
N SER A 117 3.15 -5.35 -7.46
CA SER A 117 2.08 -5.89 -6.62
C SER A 117 2.45 -7.27 -6.06
N LEU A 118 2.00 -7.57 -4.84
CA LEU A 118 2.17 -8.87 -4.22
C LEU A 118 1.51 -9.97 -5.06
N LEU A 119 0.36 -9.68 -5.69
CA LEU A 119 -0.31 -10.64 -6.57
C LEU A 119 0.58 -11.08 -7.75
N ASP A 120 1.20 -10.12 -8.44
CA ASP A 120 2.09 -10.42 -9.57
C ASP A 120 3.39 -11.04 -9.08
N PHE A 121 3.91 -10.57 -7.94
CA PHE A 121 5.12 -11.09 -7.32
C PHE A 121 4.96 -12.57 -6.94
N LEU A 122 3.84 -12.97 -6.33
CA LEU A 122 3.57 -14.37 -5.98
C LEU A 122 3.51 -15.29 -7.21
N ARG A 123 3.11 -14.76 -8.36
CA ARG A 123 2.93 -15.52 -9.60
C ARG A 123 4.17 -15.56 -10.49
N THR A 124 5.16 -14.71 -10.25
CA THR A 124 6.30 -14.49 -11.15
C THR A 124 7.63 -14.47 -10.41
N GLY A 125 8.73 -14.72 -11.14
CA GLY A 125 10.09 -14.57 -10.62
C GLY A 125 10.35 -15.27 -9.28
N ASP A 126 10.97 -14.52 -8.35
CA ASP A 126 11.38 -15.01 -7.02
C ASP A 126 10.18 -15.32 -6.10
N GLY A 127 9.06 -14.61 -6.26
CA GLY A 127 7.91 -14.78 -5.37
C GLY A 127 7.22 -16.14 -5.50
N LYS A 128 7.37 -16.80 -6.66
CA LYS A 128 6.93 -18.19 -6.87
C LYS A 128 7.68 -19.21 -6.00
N TYR A 129 8.87 -18.85 -5.54
CA TYR A 129 9.76 -19.72 -4.75
C TYR A 129 9.89 -19.27 -3.29
N MET A 130 9.07 -18.30 -2.85
CA MET A 130 9.06 -17.87 -1.46
C MET A 130 8.81 -19.05 -0.54
N GLN A 131 9.56 -19.10 0.56
CA GLN A 131 9.34 -20.12 1.57
C GLN A 131 8.22 -19.71 2.50
N PHE A 132 7.73 -20.66 3.29
CA PHE A 132 6.62 -20.42 4.20
C PHE A 132 6.91 -19.27 5.18
N GLU A 133 8.17 -19.12 5.60
CA GLU A 133 8.63 -18.06 6.49
C GLU A 133 8.54 -16.67 5.83
N ASP A 134 8.87 -16.56 4.54
CA ASP A 134 8.73 -15.30 3.79
C ASP A 134 7.26 -14.90 3.65
N LEU A 135 6.40 -15.88 3.42
CA LEU A 135 4.96 -15.69 3.33
C LEU A 135 4.38 -15.17 4.66
N ILE A 136 4.75 -15.79 5.78
CA ILE A 136 4.38 -15.33 7.13
C ILE A 136 4.93 -13.94 7.41
N TYR A 137 6.16 -13.66 6.97
CA TYR A 137 6.78 -12.35 7.13
C TYR A 137 6.01 -11.25 6.40
N ILE A 138 5.56 -11.48 5.16
CA ILE A 138 4.70 -10.54 4.42
C ILE A 138 3.33 -10.41 5.11
N ALA A 139 2.71 -11.52 5.51
CA ALA A 139 1.41 -11.51 6.18
C ALA A 139 1.43 -10.66 7.47
N ALA A 140 2.49 -10.78 8.28
CA ALA A 140 2.66 -10.00 9.51
C ALA A 140 2.86 -8.50 9.24
N GLN A 141 3.60 -8.15 8.19
CA GLN A 141 3.78 -6.75 7.78
C GLN A 141 2.45 -6.11 7.35
N VAL A 142 1.64 -6.83 6.55
CA VAL A 142 0.31 -6.37 6.14
C VAL A 142 -0.61 -6.21 7.35
N ALA A 143 -0.62 -7.16 8.28
CA ALA A 143 -1.39 -7.05 9.52
C ALA A 143 -1.00 -5.81 10.34
N SER A 144 0.30 -5.53 10.47
CA SER A 144 0.79 -4.33 11.16
C SER A 144 0.37 -3.03 10.46
N GLY A 145 0.31 -3.02 9.11
CA GLY A 145 -0.26 -1.92 8.36
C GLY A 145 -1.75 -1.71 8.64
N MET A 146 -2.53 -2.79 8.67
CA MET A 146 -3.97 -2.76 8.95
C MET A 146 -4.30 -2.39 10.41
N GLU A 147 -3.51 -2.86 11.37
CA GLU A 147 -3.59 -2.43 12.78
C GLU A 147 -3.44 -0.92 12.91
N HIS A 148 -2.51 -0.32 12.15
CA HIS A 148 -2.36 1.14 12.14
C HIS A 148 -3.62 1.83 11.63
N LEU A 149 -4.25 1.31 10.56
CA LEU A 149 -5.50 1.88 10.04
C LEU A 149 -6.66 1.73 11.03
N GLU A 150 -6.80 0.57 11.66
CA GLU A 150 -7.77 0.31 12.74
C GLU A 150 -7.59 1.30 13.89
N SER A 151 -6.35 1.52 14.34
CA SER A 151 -6.03 2.47 15.42
C SER A 151 -6.44 3.92 15.11
N LYS A 152 -6.68 4.22 13.84
CA LYS A 152 -7.09 5.53 13.34
C LYS A 152 -8.49 5.55 12.76
N GLN A 153 -9.28 4.47 12.94
CA GLN A 153 -10.65 4.35 12.45
C GLN A 153 -10.76 4.59 10.93
N LEU A 154 -9.76 4.14 10.16
CA LEU A 154 -9.79 4.17 8.70
C LEU A 154 -10.07 2.77 8.15
N ILE A 155 -11.16 2.64 7.39
CA ILE A 155 -11.49 1.39 6.68
C ILE A 155 -10.85 1.43 5.29
N HIS A 156 -10.11 0.39 4.91
CA HIS A 156 -9.45 0.25 3.61
C HIS A 156 -10.44 -0.06 2.48
N ARG A 157 -11.38 -0.98 2.69
CA ARG A 157 -12.47 -1.39 1.78
C ARG A 157 -12.07 -2.14 0.50
N ASP A 158 -10.79 -2.15 0.15
CA ASP A 158 -10.26 -2.90 -1.00
C ASP A 158 -8.95 -3.64 -0.68
N LEU A 159 -8.85 -4.23 0.51
CA LEU A 159 -7.64 -4.99 0.88
C LEU A 159 -7.58 -6.31 0.08
N ALA A 160 -6.51 -6.49 -0.68
CA ALA A 160 -6.25 -7.67 -1.51
C ALA A 160 -4.77 -7.71 -1.90
N ALA A 161 -4.26 -8.85 -2.38
CA ALA A 161 -2.85 -8.96 -2.80
C ALA A 161 -2.48 -7.99 -3.95
N ARG A 162 -3.44 -7.59 -4.80
CA ARG A 162 -3.21 -6.55 -5.84
C ARG A 162 -2.90 -5.16 -5.27
N ASN A 163 -3.36 -4.89 -4.04
CA ASN A 163 -3.22 -3.61 -3.33
C ASN A 163 -2.18 -3.67 -2.21
N VAL A 164 -1.31 -4.68 -2.25
CA VAL A 164 -0.07 -4.72 -1.46
C VAL A 164 1.09 -4.66 -2.43
N LEU A 165 2.05 -3.78 -2.19
CA LEU A 165 3.26 -3.65 -3.00
C LEU A 165 4.47 -4.21 -2.27
N ILE A 166 5.39 -4.80 -3.04
CA ILE A 166 6.61 -5.44 -2.54
C ILE A 166 7.83 -4.62 -2.94
N GLY A 167 8.67 -4.32 -1.96
CA GLY A 167 9.95 -3.66 -2.13
C GLY A 167 11.11 -4.63 -1.93
N GLU A 168 12.30 -4.07 -1.76
CA GLU A 168 13.49 -4.86 -1.47
C GLU A 168 13.34 -5.67 -0.18
N LYS A 169 13.95 -6.86 -0.13
CA LYS A 169 13.97 -7.75 1.04
C LYS A 169 12.57 -8.08 1.58
N ASN A 170 11.63 -8.34 0.66
CA ASN A 170 10.24 -8.71 0.98
C ASN A 170 9.51 -7.69 1.87
N LYS A 171 9.89 -6.41 1.81
CA LYS A 171 9.16 -5.33 2.49
C LYS A 171 7.78 -5.17 1.84
N ALA A 172 6.72 -5.33 2.63
CA ALA A 172 5.35 -5.19 2.16
C ALA A 172 4.74 -3.87 2.64
N LYS A 173 4.05 -3.17 1.72
CA LYS A 173 3.30 -1.95 2.02
C LYS A 173 1.94 -1.96 1.35
N ILE A 174 0.90 -1.58 2.08
CA ILE A 174 -0.48 -1.48 1.58
C ILE A 174 -0.62 -0.18 0.77
N CYS A 175 -1.32 -0.23 -0.36
CA CYS A 175 -1.55 0.90 -1.25
C CYS A 175 -3.03 1.04 -1.67
N ASP A 176 -3.32 2.08 -2.45
CA ASP A 176 -4.65 2.37 -3.04
C ASP A 176 -5.78 2.56 -2.01
N PHE A 177 -5.56 3.46 -1.04
CA PHE A 177 -6.59 3.94 -0.10
C PHE A 177 -7.66 4.83 -0.75
N GLY A 178 -7.80 4.82 -2.09
CA GLY A 178 -8.74 5.71 -2.79
C GLY A 178 -10.21 5.42 -2.50
N LEU A 179 -10.51 4.23 -1.95
CA LEU A 179 -11.84 3.89 -1.43
C LEU A 179 -11.95 4.05 0.09
N ALA A 180 -10.84 4.34 0.77
CA ALA A 180 -10.79 4.39 2.21
C ALA A 180 -11.64 5.55 2.76
N ARG A 181 -12.21 5.33 3.94
CA ARG A 181 -13.07 6.30 4.61
C ARG A 181 -12.77 6.29 6.11
N VAL A 182 -12.65 7.49 6.68
CA VAL A 182 -12.68 7.67 8.14
C VAL A 182 -14.13 7.54 8.55
N ILE A 183 -14.37 6.76 9.59
CA ILE A 183 -15.70 6.56 10.16
C ILE A 183 -15.77 7.21 11.55
N GLU A 184 -16.90 7.89 11.82
CA GLU A 184 -17.21 8.44 13.15
C GLU A 184 -17.98 7.41 14.00
N ASP A 185 -18.75 6.52 13.35
CA ASP A 185 -19.48 5.39 13.93
C ASP A 185 -18.95 4.07 13.34
N ASP A 186 -19.08 2.94 14.04
CA ASP A 186 -18.47 1.63 13.68
C ASP A 186 -18.81 1.07 12.27
N GLU A 187 -19.72 1.70 11.50
CA GLU A 187 -20.15 1.25 10.18
C GLU A 187 -20.29 2.39 9.15
N TYR A 188 -19.99 2.08 7.87
CA TYR A 188 -20.27 2.94 6.71
C TYR A 188 -21.20 2.24 5.71
N CYS A 189 -22.22 2.95 5.22
CA CYS A 189 -23.16 2.48 4.19
C CYS A 189 -22.98 3.25 2.86
N PRO A 190 -22.45 2.64 1.77
CA PRO A 190 -22.36 3.28 0.47
C PRO A 190 -23.71 3.43 -0.22
N LYS A 191 -23.77 4.33 -1.21
CA LYS A 191 -24.93 4.47 -2.11
C LYS A 191 -25.11 3.21 -2.97
N GLN A 192 -26.37 2.83 -3.22
CA GLN A 192 -26.74 1.70 -4.09
C GLN A 192 -26.05 1.79 -5.47
N GLY A 193 -25.52 0.66 -5.96
CA GLY A 193 -24.90 0.55 -7.29
C GLY A 193 -23.36 0.74 -7.32
N SER A 194 -22.71 0.84 -6.17
CA SER A 194 -21.24 0.88 -6.09
C SER A 194 -20.63 -0.49 -6.44
N ARG A 195 -19.67 -0.52 -7.38
CA ARG A 195 -18.88 -1.73 -7.68
C ARG A 195 -17.87 -1.96 -6.55
N PHE A 196 -17.84 -3.17 -6.00
CA PHE A 196 -16.88 -3.58 -4.96
C PHE A 196 -16.30 -4.97 -5.28
N PRO A 197 -15.11 -5.31 -4.76
CA PRO A 197 -14.43 -6.57 -5.06
C PRO A 197 -15.10 -7.75 -4.33
N VAL A 198 -16.18 -8.28 -4.91
CA VAL A 198 -17.08 -9.29 -4.28
C VAL A 198 -16.32 -10.42 -3.57
N LYS A 199 -15.30 -11.01 -4.20
CA LYS A 199 -14.52 -12.12 -3.63
C LYS A 199 -13.72 -11.75 -2.35
N TRP A 200 -13.49 -10.48 -2.09
CA TRP A 200 -12.80 -9.97 -0.90
C TRP A 200 -13.73 -9.26 0.08
N THR A 201 -15.01 -9.07 -0.28
CA THR A 201 -15.95 -8.26 0.50
C THR A 201 -16.69 -9.16 1.49
N ALA A 202 -16.77 -8.70 2.75
CA ALA A 202 -17.45 -9.43 3.81
C ALA A 202 -18.97 -9.52 3.56
N PRO A 203 -19.66 -10.59 4.01
CA PRO A 203 -21.09 -10.80 3.74
C PRO A 203 -21.96 -9.61 4.15
N GLU A 204 -21.71 -9.00 5.31
CA GLU A 204 -22.45 -7.83 5.80
C GLU A 204 -22.24 -6.59 4.93
N ALA A 205 -21.04 -6.43 4.37
CA ALA A 205 -20.73 -5.36 3.42
C ALA A 205 -21.40 -5.59 2.06
N ILE A 206 -21.53 -6.85 1.61
CA ILE A 206 -22.25 -7.20 0.38
C ILE A 206 -23.75 -7.00 0.54
N VAL A 207 -24.33 -7.54 1.62
CA VAL A 207 -25.79 -7.66 1.78
C VAL A 207 -26.40 -6.35 2.27
N TYR A 208 -25.75 -5.70 3.24
CA TYR A 208 -26.29 -4.52 3.91
C TYR A 208 -25.52 -3.24 3.58
N GLY A 209 -24.44 -3.35 2.79
CA GLY A 209 -23.54 -2.23 2.55
C GLY A 209 -22.75 -1.82 3.78
N ARG A 210 -22.68 -2.62 4.85
CA ARG A 210 -22.02 -2.23 6.11
C ARG A 210 -20.53 -2.51 6.06
N PHE A 211 -19.73 -1.48 5.80
CA PHE A 211 -18.27 -1.56 5.87
C PHE A 211 -17.81 -1.16 7.27
N SER A 212 -16.92 -1.95 7.84
CA SER A 212 -16.28 -1.71 9.13
C SER A 212 -14.84 -2.22 9.11
N ILE A 213 -14.08 -1.99 10.18
CA ILE A 213 -12.78 -2.64 10.33
C ILE A 213 -12.90 -4.18 10.29
N LYS A 214 -14.01 -4.76 10.76
CA LYS A 214 -14.22 -6.21 10.69
C LYS A 214 -14.43 -6.71 9.27
N SER A 215 -15.01 -5.88 8.39
CA SER A 215 -15.05 -6.18 6.97
C SER A 215 -13.64 -6.19 6.33
N ASP A 216 -12.71 -5.35 6.79
CA ASP A 216 -11.31 -5.43 6.35
C ASP A 216 -10.58 -6.65 6.93
N VAL A 217 -10.92 -7.10 8.15
CA VAL A 217 -10.40 -8.36 8.72
C VAL A 217 -10.82 -9.56 7.86
N TRP A 218 -12.05 -9.55 7.33
CA TRP A 218 -12.48 -10.55 6.33
C TRP A 218 -11.60 -10.49 5.08
N SER A 219 -11.41 -9.30 4.51
CA SER A 219 -10.55 -9.10 3.34
C SER A 219 -9.11 -9.56 3.59
N TYR A 220 -8.59 -9.37 4.80
CA TYR A 220 -7.28 -9.89 5.22
C TYR A 220 -7.25 -11.42 5.20
N GLY A 221 -8.32 -12.09 5.65
CA GLY A 221 -8.45 -13.55 5.53
C GLY A 221 -8.38 -14.04 4.07
N ILE A 222 -9.01 -13.33 3.14
CA ILE A 222 -8.90 -13.65 1.70
C ILE A 222 -7.49 -13.36 1.17
N LEU A 223 -6.85 -12.27 1.61
CA LEU A 223 -5.45 -11.97 1.29
C LEU A 223 -4.51 -13.07 1.77
N LEU A 224 -4.71 -13.62 2.97
CA LEU A 224 -3.93 -14.77 3.45
C LEU A 224 -4.10 -15.98 2.54
N MET A 225 -5.34 -16.25 2.08
CA MET A 225 -5.59 -17.31 1.11
C MET A 225 -4.82 -17.05 -0.19
N GLU A 226 -4.87 -15.84 -0.77
CA GLU A 226 -4.07 -15.48 -1.94
C GLU A 226 -2.58 -15.73 -1.68
N LEU A 227 -2.09 -15.34 -0.50
CA LEU A 227 -0.68 -15.44 -0.15
C LEU A 227 -0.20 -16.89 -0.04
N PHE A 228 -0.94 -17.76 0.66
CA PHE A 228 -0.58 -19.18 0.83
C PHE A 228 -0.94 -20.07 -0.37
N THR A 229 -1.65 -19.54 -1.35
CA THR A 229 -1.91 -20.22 -2.63
C THR A 229 -1.10 -19.64 -3.79
N TYR A 230 -0.11 -18.78 -3.51
CA TYR A 230 0.74 -18.14 -4.52
C TYR A 230 -0.08 -17.35 -5.56
N GLY A 231 -1.04 -16.59 -5.07
CA GLY A 231 -1.88 -15.69 -5.83
C GLY A 231 -2.99 -16.40 -6.61
N GLN A 232 -3.50 -17.54 -6.16
CA GLN A 232 -4.69 -18.11 -6.81
C GLN A 232 -5.91 -17.19 -6.61
N VAL A 233 -6.82 -17.24 -7.57
CA VAL A 233 -8.06 -16.49 -7.49
C VAL A 233 -8.94 -17.11 -6.39
N PRO A 234 -9.47 -16.34 -5.42
CA PRO A 234 -10.37 -16.87 -4.41
C PRO A 234 -11.61 -17.52 -5.02
N TYR A 235 -12.14 -18.57 -4.39
CA TYR A 235 -13.32 -19.30 -4.88
C TYR A 235 -13.16 -19.74 -6.35
N PRO A 236 -12.30 -20.74 -6.61
CA PRO A 236 -12.07 -21.26 -7.96
C PRO A 236 -13.29 -21.99 -8.53
#